data_AF-A0A7Z1HL91-F1
#
_entry.id   AF-A0A7Z1HL91-F1
#
_cell.length_a   1.000
_cell.length_b   1.000
_cell.length_c   1.000
_cell.angle_alpha   90.00
_cell.angle_beta   90.00
_cell.angle_gamma   90.00
#
_symmetry.space_group_name_H-M   'P 1'
#
loop_
_entity.id
_entity.type
_entity.pdbx_description
1 polymer ?
#
loop_
_entity_poly.entity_id
_entity_poly.type
_entity_poly.pdbx_seq_one_letter_code
_entity_poly.pdbx_strand_id
1 'polypeptide(L)'
;MQRPNANPQQLPNGFSYQRSALSGQKSLDLFYYLQQNLPWQQPVTTVYGKTGPIPRLQCFISDSNIEYGYSQSKLTVEPWPDVLLAMRKRLERHLQQPFNSLLINYYRDGNDTMGWHSDDEIELGAQPTIVCISLGAERALKIKNKASNKVSEIKLHSGSCLVMHGDSQRDYQHAIAKKTTLIHPRISLTFRYIKQTR
;
A
#
# COMPACT_ATOMS: atom_id res chain seq x y z
N MET A 1 2.99 -34.29 -0.36
CA MET A 1 2.45 -33.30 0.60
C MET A 1 3.63 -32.62 1.31
N GLN A 2 4.14 -31.52 0.75
CA GLN A 2 5.15 -30.71 1.42
C GLN A 2 4.42 -29.65 2.25
N ARG A 3 4.64 -29.66 3.57
CA ARG A 3 4.16 -28.60 4.46
C ARG A 3 4.83 -27.30 4.00
N PRO A 4 4.08 -26.22 3.68
CA PRO A 4 4.71 -24.97 3.29
C PRO A 4 5.50 -24.44 4.49
N ASN A 5 6.73 -24.02 4.22
CA ASN A 5 7.66 -23.42 5.16
C ASN A 5 6.95 -22.50 6.16
N ALA A 6 7.20 -22.75 7.46
CA ALA A 6 6.74 -21.89 8.54
C ALA A 6 7.15 -20.44 8.28
N ASN A 7 6.16 -19.54 8.24
CA ASN A 7 6.38 -18.11 8.10
C ASN A 7 7.06 -17.61 9.40
N PRO A 8 8.26 -16.99 9.37
CA PRO A 8 8.99 -16.61 10.57
C PRO A 8 8.36 -15.45 11.37
N GLN A 9 7.27 -14.87 10.88
CA GLN A 9 6.43 -13.91 11.62
C GLN A 9 4.98 -14.39 11.54
N GLN A 10 4.41 -14.84 12.66
CA GLN A 10 2.97 -15.08 12.77
C GLN A 10 2.25 -13.73 12.62
N LEU A 11 1.89 -13.39 11.40
CA LEU A 11 1.05 -12.24 11.13
C LEU A 11 -0.36 -12.48 11.70
N PRO A 12 -1.07 -11.41 12.09
CA PRO A 12 -2.46 -11.55 12.49
C PRO A 12 -3.34 -12.09 11.37
N ASN A 13 -4.52 -12.62 11.72
CA ASN A 13 -5.51 -13.06 10.74
C ASN A 13 -5.86 -11.93 9.76
N GLY A 14 -6.04 -12.29 8.49
CA GLY A 14 -6.30 -11.32 7.42
C GLY A 14 -5.05 -10.68 6.82
N PHE A 15 -3.84 -11.08 7.22
CA PHE A 15 -2.58 -10.64 6.62
C PHE A 15 -1.78 -11.82 6.09
N SER A 16 -1.38 -11.75 4.81
CA SER A 16 -0.51 -12.73 4.16
C SER A 16 0.70 -12.02 3.56
N TYR A 17 1.90 -12.59 3.71
CA TYR A 17 3.12 -11.95 3.23
C TYR A 17 4.00 -12.91 2.43
N GLN A 18 4.45 -12.43 1.27
CA GLN A 18 5.45 -13.06 0.43
C GLN A 18 6.66 -12.15 0.31
N ARG A 19 7.79 -12.57 0.88
CA ARG A 19 9.03 -11.80 0.91
C ARG A 19 9.60 -11.48 -0.48
N SER A 20 9.43 -12.40 -1.43
CA SER A 20 10.01 -12.31 -2.78
C SER A 20 8.94 -12.58 -3.83
N ALA A 21 8.05 -11.61 -4.03
CA ALA A 21 7.02 -11.65 -5.08
C ALA A 21 7.59 -11.16 -6.43
N LEU A 22 8.56 -10.23 -6.37
CA LEU A 22 9.37 -9.81 -7.51
C LEU A 22 10.83 -10.23 -7.30
N SER A 23 11.52 -10.57 -8.39
CA SER A 23 12.97 -10.73 -8.38
C SER A 23 13.65 -9.38 -8.08
N GLY A 24 14.86 -9.41 -7.52
CA GLY A 24 15.64 -8.20 -7.22
C GLY A 24 15.74 -7.23 -8.40
N GLN A 25 16.09 -7.73 -9.60
CA GLN A 25 16.23 -6.91 -10.81
C GLN A 25 14.91 -6.22 -11.18
N LYS A 26 13.82 -6.99 -11.35
CA LYS A 26 12.48 -6.42 -11.64
C LYS A 26 12.02 -5.39 -10.60
N SER A 27 12.33 -5.64 -9.32
CA SER A 27 12.01 -4.69 -8.25
C SER A 27 12.79 -3.39 -8.38
N LEU A 28 14.06 -3.46 -8.77
CA LEU A 28 14.94 -2.30 -8.95
C LEU A 28 14.54 -1.50 -10.20
N ASP A 29 14.33 -2.18 -11.33
CA ASP A 29 13.92 -1.53 -12.59
C ASP A 29 12.57 -0.81 -12.42
N LEU A 30 11.61 -1.49 -11.79
CA LEU A 30 10.31 -0.89 -11.52
C LEU A 30 10.43 0.30 -10.57
N PHE A 31 11.28 0.22 -9.54
CA PHE A 31 11.50 1.33 -8.62
C PHE A 31 11.95 2.60 -9.37
N TYR A 32 13.01 2.49 -10.19
CA TYR A 32 13.54 3.63 -10.93
C TYR A 32 12.57 4.15 -11.98
N TYR A 33 11.89 3.25 -12.70
CA TYR A 33 10.86 3.64 -13.65
C TYR A 33 9.77 4.48 -12.99
N LEU A 34 9.19 4.01 -11.88
CA LEU A 34 8.12 4.73 -11.20
C LEU A 34 8.60 6.05 -10.59
N GLN A 35 9.79 6.06 -9.99
CA GLN A 35 10.37 7.27 -9.41
C GLN A 35 10.50 8.38 -10.46
N GLN A 36 10.91 8.04 -11.68
CA GLN A 36 11.17 9.01 -12.75
C GLN A 36 9.93 9.41 -13.56
N ASN A 37 8.95 8.51 -13.71
CA ASN A 37 7.88 8.67 -14.71
C ASN A 37 6.50 8.99 -14.12
N LEU A 38 6.30 8.83 -12.80
CA LEU A 38 4.99 9.15 -12.21
C LEU A 38 4.87 10.64 -11.85
N PRO A 39 3.69 11.26 -12.08
CA PRO A 39 3.41 12.63 -11.69
C PRO A 39 3.10 12.70 -10.18
N TRP A 40 4.16 12.74 -9.39
CA TRP A 40 4.07 12.76 -7.93
C TRP A 40 3.38 14.02 -7.41
N GLN A 41 2.39 13.82 -6.54
CA GLN A 41 1.63 14.86 -5.85
C GLN A 41 1.93 14.82 -4.34
N GLN A 42 1.86 15.98 -3.66
CA GLN A 42 1.97 16.06 -2.21
C GLN A 42 0.77 16.83 -1.64
N PRO A 43 -0.40 16.17 -1.49
CA PRO A 43 -1.60 16.85 -1.03
C PRO A 43 -1.42 17.40 0.39
N VAL A 44 -2.13 18.50 0.67
CA VAL A 44 -2.21 19.12 1.98
C VAL A 44 -3.42 18.54 2.71
N THR A 45 -3.23 18.12 3.95
CA THR A 45 -4.30 17.60 4.80
C THR A 45 -4.23 18.24 6.18
N THR A 46 -5.36 18.24 6.89
CA THR A 46 -5.44 18.65 8.29
C THR A 46 -5.40 17.40 9.17
N VAL A 47 -4.38 17.28 10.02
CA VAL A 47 -4.29 16.21 11.02
C VAL A 47 -4.13 16.85 12.40
N TYR A 48 -5.00 16.52 13.35
CA TYR A 48 -5.00 17.09 14.70
C TYR A 48 -4.96 18.63 14.73
N GLY A 49 -5.74 19.27 13.84
CA GLY A 49 -5.83 20.74 13.74
C GLY A 49 -4.64 21.41 13.07
N LYS A 50 -3.62 20.66 12.61
CA LYS A 50 -2.50 21.19 11.85
C LYS A 50 -2.66 20.88 10.38
N THR A 51 -2.69 21.91 9.55
CA THR A 51 -2.75 21.81 8.09
C THR A 51 -1.34 21.82 7.52
N GLY A 52 -1.00 20.82 6.71
CA GLY A 52 0.30 20.75 6.06
C GLY A 52 0.37 19.65 5.01
N PRO A 53 1.43 19.64 4.20
CA PRO A 53 1.64 18.58 3.22
C PRO A 53 1.76 17.24 3.95
N ILE A 54 1.17 16.19 3.37
CA ILE A 54 1.39 14.84 3.89
C ILE A 54 2.90 14.50 3.81
N PRO A 55 3.44 13.72 4.76
CA PRO A 55 4.86 13.39 4.81
C PRO A 55 5.17 12.21 3.87
N ARG A 56 4.88 12.37 2.57
CA ARG A 56 5.17 11.45 1.46
C ARG A 56 4.65 12.05 0.15
N LEU A 57 5.14 11.56 -0.98
CA LEU A 57 4.53 11.83 -2.28
C LEU A 57 3.54 10.71 -2.62
N GLN A 58 2.53 11.03 -3.42
CA GLN A 58 1.51 10.09 -3.86
C GLN A 58 1.20 10.22 -5.35
N CYS A 59 0.79 9.12 -5.96
CA CYS A 59 0.17 9.09 -7.29
C CYS A 59 -1.02 8.15 -7.20
N PHE A 60 -2.17 8.57 -7.71
CA PHE A 60 -3.38 7.77 -7.72
C PHE A 60 -3.73 7.41 -9.16
N ILE A 61 -3.83 6.12 -9.42
CA ILE A 61 -4.18 5.56 -10.72
C ILE A 61 -5.48 4.80 -10.57
N SER A 62 -6.43 4.99 -11.49
CA SER A 62 -7.64 4.18 -11.53
C SER A 62 -8.18 4.05 -12.95
N ASP A 63 -9.15 3.14 -13.10
CA ASP A 63 -9.96 3.10 -14.32
C ASP A 63 -10.73 4.43 -14.49
N SER A 64 -11.03 4.81 -15.74
CA SER A 64 -11.56 6.13 -16.11
C SER A 64 -12.88 6.52 -15.45
N ASN A 65 -13.62 5.54 -14.94
CA ASN A 65 -14.96 5.73 -14.37
C ASN A 65 -14.94 5.68 -12.83
N ILE A 66 -13.76 5.81 -12.22
CA ILE A 66 -13.58 5.75 -10.78
C ILE A 66 -13.18 7.13 -10.27
N GLU A 67 -14.13 7.79 -9.60
CA GLU A 67 -13.82 8.95 -8.75
C GLU A 67 -13.49 8.43 -7.36
N TYR A 68 -12.30 8.77 -6.84
CA TYR A 68 -11.91 8.38 -5.48
C TYR A 68 -11.85 9.60 -4.57
N GLY A 69 -12.68 9.56 -3.52
CA GLY A 69 -12.76 10.59 -2.48
C GLY A 69 -11.67 10.43 -1.44
N TYR A 70 -10.43 10.84 -1.74
CA TYR A 70 -9.40 10.97 -0.71
C TYR A 70 -9.56 12.30 0.05
N SER A 71 -9.63 12.21 1.39
CA SER A 71 -9.56 13.27 2.41
C SER A 71 -9.50 14.73 1.90
N GLN A 72 -10.62 15.37 1.54
CA GLN A 72 -10.75 16.82 1.21
C GLN A 72 -9.71 17.44 0.23
N SER A 73 -8.82 16.65 -0.35
CA SER A 73 -7.71 17.05 -1.19
C SER A 73 -7.75 16.13 -2.41
N LYS A 74 -8.40 16.61 -3.46
CA LYS A 74 -8.58 15.86 -4.72
C LYS A 74 -7.20 15.54 -5.30
N LEU A 75 -6.77 14.29 -5.20
CA LEU A 75 -5.66 13.80 -5.99
C LEU A 75 -6.09 13.76 -7.46
N THR A 76 -5.23 14.21 -8.36
CA THR A 76 -5.43 13.99 -9.79
C THR A 76 -5.35 12.48 -10.07
N VAL A 77 -6.35 11.97 -10.79
CA VAL A 77 -6.42 10.58 -11.24
C VAL A 77 -5.58 10.43 -12.50
N GLU A 78 -4.64 9.49 -12.48
CA GLU A 78 -3.77 9.18 -13.60
C GLU A 78 -4.21 7.89 -14.32
N PRO A 79 -3.99 7.79 -15.65
CA PRO A 79 -4.22 6.54 -16.36
C PRO A 79 -3.19 5.49 -15.97
N TRP A 80 -3.52 4.21 -16.19
CA TRP A 80 -2.60 3.11 -15.93
C TRP A 80 -1.41 3.10 -16.91
N PRO A 81 -0.16 3.16 -16.41
CA PRO A 81 1.02 2.78 -17.20
C PRO A 81 0.97 1.28 -17.53
N ASP A 82 1.44 0.90 -18.72
CA ASP A 82 1.39 -0.49 -19.21
C ASP A 82 2.00 -1.50 -18.23
N VAL A 83 3.12 -1.14 -17.58
CA VAL A 83 3.78 -2.00 -16.60
C VAL A 83 2.90 -2.27 -15.36
N LEU A 84 2.14 -1.27 -14.91
CA LEU A 84 1.24 -1.38 -13.76
C LEU A 84 -0.07 -2.07 -14.14
N LEU A 85 -0.56 -1.86 -15.37
CA LEU A 85 -1.69 -2.61 -15.91
C LEU A 85 -1.38 -4.11 -16.04
N ALA A 86 -0.19 -4.45 -16.53
CA ALA A 86 0.27 -5.84 -16.60
C ALA A 86 0.40 -6.48 -15.21
N MET A 87 0.90 -5.71 -14.23
CA MET A 87 0.96 -6.15 -12.83
C MET A 87 -0.44 -6.39 -12.25
N ARG A 88 -1.39 -5.46 -12.45
CA ARG A 88 -2.79 -5.60 -12.06
C ARG A 88 -3.38 -6.90 -12.59
N LYS A 89 -3.31 -7.14 -13.90
CA LYS A 89 -3.82 -8.37 -14.55
C LYS A 89 -3.20 -9.65 -14.00
N ARG A 90 -1.94 -9.60 -13.53
CA ARG A 90 -1.28 -10.75 -12.90
C ARG A 90 -1.80 -10.98 -11.48
N LEU A 91 -2.00 -9.92 -10.70
CA LEU A 91 -2.59 -10.00 -9.37
C LEU A 91 -4.02 -10.53 -9.43
N GLU A 92 -4.85 -10.03 -10.35
CA GLU A 92 -6.24 -10.47 -10.52
C GLU A 92 -6.32 -11.96 -10.84
N ARG A 93 -5.49 -12.45 -11.76
CA ARG A 93 -5.42 -13.89 -12.08
C ARG A 93 -4.92 -14.72 -10.90
N HIS A 94 -4.01 -14.21 -10.08
CA HIS A 94 -3.48 -14.99 -8.97
C HIS A 94 -4.45 -15.06 -7.78
N LEU A 95 -5.10 -13.93 -7.48
CA LEU A 95 -5.97 -13.78 -6.33
C LEU A 95 -7.45 -14.05 -6.63
N GLN A 96 -7.82 -14.16 -7.90
CA GLN A 96 -9.21 -14.33 -8.36
C GLN A 96 -10.11 -13.20 -7.81
N GLN A 97 -9.59 -11.97 -7.81
CA GLN A 97 -10.25 -10.76 -7.34
C GLN A 97 -9.95 -9.60 -8.30
N PRO A 98 -10.92 -8.73 -8.61
CA PRO A 98 -10.68 -7.58 -9.47
C PRO A 98 -9.93 -6.47 -8.72
N PHE A 99 -9.20 -5.63 -9.46
CA PHE A 99 -8.64 -4.37 -8.96
C PHE A 99 -8.90 -3.27 -9.99
N ASN A 100 -9.30 -2.08 -9.54
CA ASN A 100 -9.59 -0.95 -10.43
C ASN A 100 -8.92 0.35 -9.99
N SER A 101 -8.16 0.32 -8.89
CA SER A 101 -7.37 1.45 -8.42
C SER A 101 -6.05 1.04 -7.80
N LEU A 102 -5.13 1.98 -7.80
CA LEU A 102 -3.79 1.86 -7.28
C LEU A 102 -3.36 3.19 -6.66
N LEU A 103 -3.18 3.19 -5.34
CA LEU A 103 -2.54 4.29 -4.63
C LEU A 103 -1.05 3.97 -4.48
N ILE A 104 -0.21 4.81 -5.06
CA ILE A 104 1.24 4.70 -4.98
C ILE A 104 1.74 5.73 -3.98
N ASN A 105 2.52 5.28 -3.00
CA ASN A 105 3.15 6.16 -2.01
C ASN A 105 4.66 6.12 -2.21
N TYR A 106 5.28 7.28 -2.35
CA TYR A 106 6.72 7.46 -2.42
C TYR A 106 7.23 8.15 -1.16
N TYR A 107 7.93 7.37 -0.33
CA TYR A 107 8.63 7.82 0.86
C TYR A 107 10.08 8.14 0.46
N ARG A 108 10.43 9.42 0.43
CA ARG A 108 11.74 9.90 -0.04
C ARG A 108 12.87 9.40 0.87
N ASP A 109 12.57 9.29 2.16
CA ASP A 109 13.49 8.82 3.18
C ASP A 109 12.71 8.28 4.41
N GLY A 110 13.41 8.12 5.53
CA GLY A 110 12.85 7.74 6.81
C GLY A 110 12.05 8.82 7.56
N ASN A 111 12.05 10.08 7.09
CA ASN A 111 11.22 11.15 7.63
C ASN A 111 9.79 11.09 7.10
N ASP A 112 9.61 10.59 5.88
CA ASP A 112 8.30 10.32 5.32
C ASP A 112 7.62 9.15 6.06
N THR A 113 6.32 9.30 6.37
CA THR A 113 5.56 8.41 7.26
C THR A 113 4.10 8.24 6.85
N MET A 114 3.46 7.25 7.46
CA MET A 114 2.01 7.09 7.44
C MET A 114 1.55 6.74 8.85
N GLY A 115 0.67 7.57 9.40
CA GLY A 115 0.11 7.38 10.74
C GLY A 115 -0.75 6.12 10.84
N TRP A 116 -1.21 5.81 12.06
CA TRP A 116 -2.15 4.71 12.28
C TRP A 116 -3.46 4.95 11.53
N HIS A 117 -3.81 4.04 10.64
CA HIS A 117 -5.05 4.07 9.86
C HIS A 117 -5.51 2.66 9.53
N SER A 118 -6.74 2.54 9.07
CA SER A 118 -7.26 1.38 8.35
C SER A 118 -7.70 1.86 6.97
N ASP A 119 -7.63 0.99 5.97
CA ASP A 119 -8.23 1.25 4.67
C ASP A 119 -9.72 0.83 4.74
N ASP A 120 -10.52 1.59 5.49
CA ASP A 120 -11.93 1.30 5.80
C ASP A 120 -12.91 2.27 5.14
N GLU A 121 -12.51 2.87 4.01
CA GLU A 121 -13.39 3.69 3.20
C GLU A 121 -14.60 2.88 2.71
N ILE A 122 -15.78 3.50 2.73
CA ILE A 122 -17.07 2.85 2.43
C ILE A 122 -17.05 2.22 1.03
N GLU A 123 -16.40 2.89 0.08
CA GLU A 123 -16.26 2.48 -1.31
C GLU A 123 -15.44 1.20 -1.47
N LEU A 124 -14.61 0.82 -0.49
CA LEU A 124 -13.88 -0.45 -0.49
C LEU A 124 -14.76 -1.62 -0.02
N GLY A 125 -15.88 -1.32 0.65
CA GLY A 125 -16.78 -2.30 1.26
C GLY A 125 -16.23 -2.90 2.57
N ALA A 126 -16.99 -3.84 3.15
CA ALA A 126 -16.72 -4.33 4.51
C ALA A 126 -15.47 -5.23 4.66
N GLN A 127 -15.09 -5.96 3.61
CA GLN A 127 -13.97 -6.91 3.64
C GLN A 127 -13.12 -6.77 2.37
N PRO A 128 -12.47 -5.62 2.16
CA PRO A 128 -11.70 -5.40 0.95
C PRO A 128 -10.47 -6.32 0.91
N THR A 129 -10.11 -6.74 -0.30
CA THR A 129 -8.78 -7.32 -0.56
C THR A 129 -7.85 -6.21 -1.05
N ILE A 130 -6.77 -5.99 -0.33
CA ILE A 130 -5.79 -4.93 -0.58
C ILE A 130 -4.43 -5.56 -0.76
N VAL A 131 -3.75 -5.23 -1.85
CA VAL A 131 -2.42 -5.77 -2.17
C VAL A 131 -1.39 -4.65 -2.14
N CYS A 132 -0.38 -4.78 -1.29
CA CYS A 132 0.71 -3.83 -1.16
C CYS A 132 2.03 -4.46 -1.63
N ILE A 133 2.56 -3.97 -2.76
CA ILE A 133 3.92 -4.29 -3.21
C ILE A 133 4.88 -3.22 -2.69
N SER A 134 6.01 -3.63 -2.12
CA SER A 134 7.04 -2.70 -1.63
C SER A 134 8.29 -2.75 -2.51
N LEU A 135 8.83 -1.59 -2.85
CA LEU A 135 10.05 -1.42 -3.65
C LEU A 135 11.02 -0.48 -2.95
N GLY A 136 12.33 -0.72 -3.10
CA GLY A 136 13.38 0.12 -2.54
C GLY A 136 13.66 -0.18 -1.08
N ALA A 137 13.87 0.85 -0.27
CA ALA A 137 14.30 0.72 1.11
C ALA A 137 13.31 -0.03 2.00
N GLU A 138 13.83 -0.89 2.86
CA GLU A 138 13.01 -1.71 3.76
C GLU A 138 12.44 -0.87 4.91
N ARG A 139 11.14 -1.02 5.17
CA ARG A 139 10.44 -0.36 6.28
C ARG A 139 9.63 -1.34 7.09
N ALA A 140 9.52 -1.03 8.36
CA ALA A 140 8.60 -1.68 9.28
C ALA A 140 7.17 -1.21 9.01
N LEU A 141 6.27 -2.14 8.73
CA LEU A 141 4.83 -1.93 8.88
C LEU A 141 4.44 -2.39 10.28
N LYS A 142 3.95 -1.46 11.09
CA LYS A 142 3.36 -1.79 12.38
C LYS A 142 1.89 -2.10 12.18
N ILE A 143 1.39 -3.14 12.83
CA ILE A 143 0.00 -3.60 12.78
C ILE A 143 -0.52 -3.68 14.22
N LYS A 144 -1.52 -2.85 14.54
CA LYS A 144 -2.12 -2.72 15.87
C LYS A 144 -3.53 -3.26 15.86
N ASN A 145 -3.83 -4.25 16.71
CA ASN A 145 -5.21 -4.70 16.93
C ASN A 145 -6.00 -3.60 17.66
N LYS A 146 -7.15 -3.21 17.13
CA LYS A 146 -7.95 -2.10 17.67
C LYS A 146 -8.55 -2.42 19.05
N ALA A 147 -8.90 -3.68 19.31
CA ALA A 147 -9.53 -4.09 20.57
C ALA A 147 -8.51 -4.26 21.71
N SER A 148 -7.39 -4.95 21.45
CA SER A 148 -6.39 -5.28 22.48
C SER A 148 -5.22 -4.31 22.56
N ASN A 149 -5.10 -3.37 21.62
CA ASN A 149 -3.93 -2.50 21.43
C ASN A 149 -2.59 -3.24 21.23
N LYS A 150 -2.61 -4.56 21.04
CA LYS A 150 -1.41 -5.34 20.75
C LYS A 150 -0.83 -4.92 19.40
N VAL A 151 0.46 -4.57 19.41
CA VAL A 151 1.21 -4.20 18.20
C VAL A 151 2.10 -5.35 17.77
N SER A 152 2.03 -5.67 16.49
CA SER A 152 2.96 -6.56 15.78
C SER A 152 3.66 -5.76 14.67
N GLU A 153 4.77 -6.27 14.16
CA GLU A 153 5.55 -5.60 13.12
C GLU A 153 6.01 -6.59 12.07
N ILE A 154 5.99 -6.15 10.81
CA ILE A 154 6.60 -6.87 9.70
C ILE A 154 7.55 -5.97 8.93
N LYS A 155 8.72 -6.52 8.57
CA LYS A 155 9.68 -5.86 7.70
C LYS A 155 9.28 -6.06 6.25
N LEU A 156 8.93 -4.96 5.57
CA LEU A 156 8.60 -4.95 4.15
C LEU A 156 9.89 -4.90 3.34
N HIS A 157 10.21 -6.00 2.65
CA HIS A 157 11.38 -6.13 1.81
C HIS A 157 11.12 -5.54 0.41
N SER A 158 12.18 -5.12 -0.29
CA SER A 158 12.07 -4.77 -1.70
C SER A 158 11.60 -5.98 -2.51
N GLY A 159 10.60 -5.80 -3.38
CA GLY A 159 9.97 -6.85 -4.14
C GLY A 159 9.01 -7.74 -3.34
N SER A 160 8.67 -7.37 -2.12
CA SER A 160 7.70 -8.12 -1.30
C SER A 160 6.26 -7.77 -1.64
N CYS A 161 5.35 -8.71 -1.35
CA CYS A 161 3.91 -8.55 -1.47
C CYS A 161 3.24 -8.83 -0.12
N LEU A 162 2.51 -7.85 0.39
CA LEU A 162 1.61 -7.99 1.53
C LEU A 162 0.16 -7.97 1.01
N VAL A 163 -0.64 -8.96 1.39
CA VAL A 163 -2.07 -8.99 1.12
C VAL A 163 -2.82 -8.82 2.43
N MET A 164 -3.73 -7.85 2.48
CA MET A 164 -4.66 -7.62 3.57
C MET A 164 -6.07 -7.95 3.09
N HIS A 165 -6.80 -8.78 3.82
CA HIS A 165 -8.12 -9.27 3.39
C HIS A 165 -9.03 -9.58 4.58
N GLY A 166 -10.27 -9.98 4.29
CA GLY A 166 -11.27 -10.29 5.32
C GLY A 166 -11.50 -9.11 6.25
N ASP A 167 -11.48 -9.37 7.56
CA ASP A 167 -11.74 -8.34 8.57
C ASP A 167 -10.51 -7.51 8.96
N SER A 168 -9.40 -7.61 8.21
CA SER A 168 -8.14 -6.93 8.55
C SER A 168 -8.30 -5.42 8.75
N GLN A 169 -9.05 -4.74 7.87
CA GLN A 169 -9.26 -3.28 7.96
C GLN A 169 -10.25 -2.91 9.08
N ARG A 170 -11.19 -3.80 9.40
CA ARG A 170 -12.09 -3.64 10.55
C ARG A 170 -11.32 -3.73 11.86
N ASP A 171 -10.51 -4.77 12.02
CA ASP A 171 -9.96 -5.18 13.32
C ASP A 171 -8.57 -4.59 13.62
N TYR A 172 -7.85 -4.10 12.60
CA TYR A 172 -6.48 -3.63 12.72
C TYR A 172 -6.26 -2.25 12.11
N GLN A 173 -5.42 -1.46 12.77
CA GLN A 173 -4.78 -0.29 12.17
C GLN A 173 -3.35 -0.65 11.78
N HIS A 174 -2.81 0.03 10.78
CA HIS A 174 -1.43 -0.11 10.37
C HIS A 174 -0.73 1.24 10.14
N ALA A 175 0.59 1.26 10.24
CA ALA A 175 1.40 2.47 10.16
C ALA A 175 2.81 2.20 9.63
N ILE A 176 3.36 3.20 8.93
CA ILE A 176 4.78 3.27 8.56
C ILE A 176 5.44 4.32 9.45
N ALA A 177 6.15 3.84 10.48
CA ALA A 177 6.77 4.69 11.49
C ALA A 177 8.01 5.42 10.96
N LYS A 178 8.29 6.62 11.54
CA LYS A 178 9.48 7.40 11.24
C LYS A 178 10.74 6.60 11.56
N LYS A 179 11.74 6.64 10.69
CA LYS A 179 13.05 6.01 10.87
C LYS A 179 14.15 6.94 10.36
N THR A 180 14.46 7.99 11.13
CA THR A 180 15.33 9.11 10.72
C THR A 180 16.72 8.71 10.22
N THR A 181 17.23 7.54 10.60
CA THR A 181 18.51 7.00 10.13
C THR A 181 18.46 6.42 8.71
N LEU A 182 17.26 6.22 8.15
CA LEU A 182 17.10 5.69 6.79
C LEU A 182 17.09 6.84 5.79
N ILE A 183 18.13 6.91 4.96
CA ILE A 183 18.29 7.94 3.92
C ILE A 183 17.87 7.45 2.52
N HIS A 184 17.42 6.20 2.41
CA HIS A 184 17.08 5.60 1.13
C HIS A 184 15.56 5.58 0.89
N PRO A 185 15.14 5.83 -0.36
CA PRO A 185 13.73 5.91 -0.73
C PRO A 185 13.01 4.56 -0.75
N ARG A 186 11.68 4.60 -0.54
CA ARG A 186 10.76 3.45 -0.68
C ARG A 186 9.54 3.86 -1.48
N ILE A 187 9.10 2.99 -2.38
CA ILE A 187 7.80 3.09 -3.06
C ILE A 187 6.91 1.93 -2.58
N SER A 188 5.63 2.21 -2.32
CA SER A 188 4.61 1.16 -2.18
C SER A 188 3.48 1.34 -3.16
N LEU A 189 3.06 0.23 -3.76
CA LEU A 189 1.94 0.12 -4.68
C LEU A 189 0.79 -0.59 -3.97
N THR A 190 -0.28 0.14 -3.66
CA THR A 190 -1.44 -0.39 -2.95
C THR A 190 -2.63 -0.54 -3.91
N PHE A 191 -2.85 -1.75 -4.40
CA PHE A 191 -3.97 -2.09 -5.28
C PHE A 191 -5.24 -2.32 -4.47
N ARG A 192 -6.35 -1.77 -4.96
CA ARG A 192 -7.67 -1.87 -4.34
C ARG A 192 -8.76 -2.05 -5.40
N TYR A 193 -9.94 -2.46 -4.93
CA TYR A 193 -11.16 -2.43 -5.70
C TYR A 193 -12.13 -1.43 -5.06
N ILE A 194 -12.48 -0.39 -5.80
CA ILE A 194 -13.45 0.64 -5.41
C ILE A 194 -14.80 0.24 -6.02
N LYS A 195 -15.77 -0.01 -5.15
CA LYS A 195 -17.16 -0.23 -5.54
C LYS A 195 -17.74 1.11 -5.98
N GLN A 196 -18.36 1.12 -7.16
CA GLN A 196 -19.19 2.24 -7.56
C GLN A 196 -20.49 2.18 -6.76
N THR A 197 -20.70 3.15 -5.89
CA THR A 197 -22.01 3.38 -5.26
C THR A 197 -22.91 3.98 -6.34
N ARG A 198 -23.92 3.21 -6.78
CA ARG A 198 -25.03 3.77 -7.56
C ARG A 198 -25.93 4.57 -6.65
#